data_AF-A0A8S1F0U9-F1
#
_entry.id   AF-A0A8S1F0U9-F1
#
_cell.length_a   1.000
_cell.length_b   1.000
_cell.length_c   1.000
_cell.angle_alpha   90.00
_cell.angle_beta   90.00
_cell.angle_gamma   90.00
#
_symmetry.space_group_name_H-M   'P 1'
#
loop_
_entity.id
_entity.type
_entity.pdbx_description
1 polymer ?
#
loop_
_entity_poly.entity_id
_entity_poly.type
_entity_poly.pdbx_seq_one_letter_code
_entity_poly.pdbx_strand_id
1 'polypeptide(L)'
;MTTEDHADEKSVDKHNWGSEELSKVSDVQEEKDDLKMNTDALGKIFNSSAPVRPKINIKKEDLQMIMTELELPEATVRNALLETEGDARKALRLLIGINN
;
A
#
# COMPACT_ATOMS: atom_id res chain seq x y z
N MET A 1 31.40 25.97 40.17
CA MET A 1 32.50 25.12 39.68
C MET A 1 32.11 23.69 39.97
N THR A 2 32.03 22.73 39.06
CA THR A 2 32.15 22.66 37.59
C THR A 2 31.65 21.25 37.25
N THR A 3 30.95 21.12 36.12
CA THR A 3 30.38 19.91 35.51
C THR A 3 31.43 18.87 35.15
N GLU A 4 31.19 17.57 35.38
CA GLU A 4 31.76 16.49 34.56
C GLU A 4 30.80 15.28 34.52
N ASP A 5 29.90 15.27 33.54
CA ASP A 5 29.20 14.07 33.08
C ASP A 5 30.23 13.18 32.36
N HIS A 6 30.69 12.10 33.00
CA HIS A 6 31.46 11.06 32.31
C HIS A 6 30.51 10.23 31.45
N ALA A 7 30.42 10.59 30.18
CA ALA A 7 29.92 9.70 29.15
C ALA A 7 30.93 8.53 29.01
N ASP A 8 30.56 7.35 29.49
CA ASP A 8 31.29 6.11 29.26
C ASP A 8 31.31 5.81 27.74
N GLU A 9 32.41 6.19 27.08
CA GLU A 9 32.66 5.83 25.68
C GLU A 9 33.01 4.33 25.61
N LYS A 10 31.98 3.51 25.44
CA LYS A 10 32.12 2.06 25.22
C LYS A 10 32.97 1.83 23.96
N SER A 11 34.10 1.14 24.10
CA SER A 11 34.99 0.84 22.98
C SER A 11 34.27 -0.03 21.94
N VAL A 12 33.92 0.56 20.80
CA VAL A 12 33.36 -0.16 19.64
C VAL A 12 34.44 -1.00 18.96
N ASP A 13 34.17 -2.31 18.83
CA ASP A 13 35.02 -3.24 18.09
C ASP A 13 35.13 -2.80 16.61
N LYS A 14 36.36 -2.74 16.08
CA LYS A 14 36.67 -2.30 14.71
C LYS A 14 36.10 -3.22 13.63
N HIS A 15 35.65 -4.42 14.00
CA HIS A 15 35.00 -5.39 13.10
C HIS A 15 33.51 -5.54 13.36
N ASN A 16 32.87 -4.62 14.11
CA ASN A 16 31.46 -4.75 14.46
C ASN A 16 30.50 -4.60 13.27
N TRP A 17 30.96 -4.29 12.05
CA TRP A 17 30.15 -4.14 10.82
C TRP A 17 28.83 -3.37 11.02
N GLY A 18 28.80 -2.39 11.94
CA GLY A 18 27.60 -1.61 12.26
C GLY A 18 26.59 -2.33 13.16
N SER A 19 26.92 -3.47 13.77
CA SER A 19 26.03 -4.18 14.71
C SER A 19 25.62 -3.34 15.92
N GLU A 20 26.52 -2.50 16.44
CA GLU A 20 26.21 -1.58 17.55
C GLU A 20 25.28 -0.43 17.09
N GLU A 21 25.32 -0.08 15.80
CA GLU A 21 24.43 0.93 15.21
C GLU A 21 23.02 0.37 15.00
N LEU A 22 22.91 -0.91 14.64
CA LEU A 22 21.63 -1.61 14.54
C LEU A 22 20.93 -1.77 15.89
N SER A 23 21.67 -1.91 16.99
CA SER A 23 21.07 -1.97 18.33
C SER A 23 20.29 -0.69 18.68
N LYS A 24 20.74 0.47 18.18
CA LYS A 24 20.08 1.77 18.42
C LYS A 24 18.75 1.94 17.68
N VAL A 25 18.46 1.10 16.68
CA VAL A 25 17.17 1.12 15.95
C VAL A 25 16.03 0.58 16.82
N SER A 26 16.36 -0.23 17.83
CA SER A 26 15.38 -0.77 18.78
C SER A 26 15.15 0.13 20.00
N ASP A 27 15.93 1.21 20.15
CA ASP A 27 15.77 2.13 21.27
C ASP A 27 14.44 2.88 21.14
N VAL A 28 13.60 2.78 22.17
CA VAL A 28 12.35 3.53 22.23
C VAL A 28 12.68 4.98 22.52
N GLN A 29 12.64 5.81 21.48
CA GLN A 29 12.73 7.26 21.60
C GLN A 29 11.31 7.84 21.66
N GLU A 30 11.04 8.74 22.61
CA GLU A 30 9.83 9.57 22.56
C GLU A 30 9.91 10.47 21.31
N GLU A 31 9.03 10.20 20.35
CA GLU A 31 8.88 11.05 19.17
C GLU A 31 8.37 12.42 19.64
N LYS A 32 9.17 13.47 19.42
CA LYS A 32 8.74 14.84 19.73
C LYS A 32 7.59 15.18 18.80
N ASP A 33 6.43 15.44 19.38
CA ASP A 33 5.21 15.81 18.67
C ASP A 33 5.29 17.27 18.19
N ASP A 34 6.20 17.53 17.25
CA ASP A 34 6.32 18.79 16.51
C ASP A 34 5.39 18.82 15.29
N LEU A 35 4.35 17.97 15.26
CA LEU A 35 3.36 17.96 14.19
C LEU A 35 2.41 19.15 14.35
N LYS A 36 2.76 20.27 13.73
CA LYS A 36 1.76 21.27 13.33
C LYS A 36 0.90 20.71 12.19
N MET A 37 -0.08 19.89 12.58
CA MET A 37 -1.06 19.29 11.67
C MET A 37 -1.87 20.40 10.98
N ASN A 38 -1.68 20.60 9.68
CA ASN A 38 -2.57 21.47 8.91
C ASN A 38 -3.85 20.69 8.54
N THR A 39 -4.94 20.93 9.27
CA THR A 39 -6.25 20.28 9.07
C THR A 39 -6.78 20.44 7.65
N ASP A 40 -6.43 21.54 6.97
CA ASP A 40 -6.85 21.80 5.59
C ASP A 40 -6.13 20.91 4.58
N ALA A 41 -4.89 20.48 4.87
CA ALA A 41 -4.15 19.55 4.03
C ALA A 41 -4.73 18.13 4.14
N LEU A 42 -5.09 17.70 5.34
CA LEU A 42 -5.78 16.43 5.57
C LEU A 42 -7.15 16.41 4.87
N GLY A 43 -7.92 17.49 4.98
CA GLY A 43 -9.22 17.62 4.31
C GLY A 43 -9.15 17.46 2.78
N LYS A 44 -8.07 17.96 2.15
CA LYS A 44 -7.85 17.79 0.69
C LYS A 44 -7.48 16.35 0.33
N ILE A 45 -6.76 15.63 1.19
CA ILE A 45 -6.39 14.23 0.96
C ILE A 45 -7.63 13.33 1.09
N PHE A 46 -8.50 13.59 2.07
CA PHE A 46 -9.75 12.84 2.22
C PHE A 46 -10.77 13.18 1.12
N ASN A 47 -10.91 14.45 0.71
CA ASN A 47 -11.84 14.84 -0.36
C ASN A 47 -11.40 14.45 -1.78
N SER A 48 -10.13 14.13 -1.98
CA SER A 48 -9.64 13.61 -3.27
C SER A 48 -9.82 12.10 -3.41
N SER A 49 -10.29 11.43 -2.35
CA SER A 49 -10.31 9.96 -2.25
C SER A 49 -11.73 9.38 -2.30
N ALA A 50 -12.35 9.43 -3.47
CA ALA A 50 -13.15 8.30 -3.96
C ALA A 50 -13.50 8.54 -5.44
N PRO A 51 -12.90 7.85 -6.40
CA PRO A 51 -13.47 7.80 -7.75
C PRO A 51 -14.88 7.23 -7.62
N VAL A 52 -15.88 8.00 -8.03
CA VAL A 52 -17.28 7.56 -8.12
C VAL A 52 -17.31 6.45 -9.16
N ARG A 53 -17.16 5.19 -8.72
CA ARG A 53 -17.25 4.05 -9.62
C ARG A 53 -18.72 3.93 -10.06
N PRO A 54 -19.02 3.96 -11.37
CA PRO A 54 -20.38 3.78 -11.84
C PRO A 54 -20.92 2.43 -11.36
N LYS A 55 -22.20 2.41 -11.01
CA LYS A 55 -22.88 1.20 -10.54
C LYS A 55 -23.18 0.29 -11.74
N ILE A 56 -22.16 -0.45 -12.16
CA ILE A 56 -22.25 -1.40 -13.27
C ILE A 56 -22.93 -2.68 -12.79
N ASN A 57 -23.91 -3.17 -13.55
CA ASN A 57 -24.57 -4.43 -13.27
C ASN A 57 -23.77 -5.58 -13.90
N ILE A 58 -23.08 -6.36 -13.08
CA ILE A 58 -22.31 -7.52 -13.52
C ILE A 58 -23.18 -8.77 -13.38
N LYS A 59 -23.36 -9.53 -14.47
CA LYS A 59 -24.05 -10.82 -14.41
C LYS A 59 -23.18 -11.85 -13.70
N LYS A 60 -23.78 -12.58 -12.77
CA LYS A 60 -23.09 -13.64 -12.01
C LYS A 60 -22.60 -14.78 -12.91
N GLU A 61 -23.36 -15.10 -13.95
CA GLU A 61 -23.02 -16.15 -14.92
C GLU A 61 -21.73 -15.81 -15.68
N ASP A 62 -21.61 -14.57 -16.17
CA ASP A 62 -20.40 -14.10 -16.88
C ASP A 62 -19.18 -14.13 -15.95
N LEU A 63 -19.33 -13.68 -14.70
CA LEU A 63 -18.27 -13.75 -13.68
C LEU A 63 -17.81 -15.19 -13.44
N GLN A 64 -18.75 -16.11 -13.20
CA GLN A 64 -18.46 -17.50 -12.88
C GLN A 64 -17.86 -18.26 -14.06
N MET A 65 -18.35 -18.00 -15.28
CA MET A 65 -17.79 -18.54 -16.51
C MET A 65 -16.31 -18.16 -16.64
N ILE A 66 -15.97 -16.88 -16.54
CA ILE A 66 -14.59 -16.42 -16.72
C ILE A 66 -13.68 -16.94 -15.59
N MET A 67 -14.15 -16.98 -14.34
CA MET A 67 -13.40 -17.56 -13.23
C MET A 67 -13.08 -19.05 -13.46
N THR A 68 -14.03 -19.80 -14.02
CA THR A 68 -13.86 -21.24 -14.25
C THR A 68 -12.92 -21.50 -15.43
N GLU A 69 -13.11 -20.80 -16.54
CA GLU A 69 -12.35 -21.03 -17.78
C GLU A 69 -10.90 -20.52 -17.70
N LEU A 70 -10.66 -19.41 -17.01
CA LEU A 70 -9.32 -18.84 -16.86
C LEU A 70 -8.67 -19.17 -15.52
N GLU A 71 -9.37 -19.89 -14.64
CA GLU A 71 -8.94 -20.21 -13.27
C GLU A 71 -8.47 -18.97 -12.48
N LEU A 72 -9.12 -17.83 -12.71
CA LEU A 72 -8.73 -16.55 -12.11
C LEU A 72 -9.50 -16.24 -10.82
N PRO A 73 -8.88 -15.51 -9.87
CA PRO A 73 -9.57 -15.01 -8.69
C PRO A 73 -10.75 -14.10 -9.03
N GLU A 74 -11.81 -14.15 -8.22
CA GLU A 74 -13.01 -13.31 -8.42
C GLU A 74 -12.66 -11.82 -8.53
N ALA A 75 -11.75 -11.32 -7.68
CA ALA A 75 -11.36 -9.91 -7.68
C ALA A 75 -10.80 -9.46 -9.03
N THR A 76 -9.97 -10.29 -9.68
CA THR A 76 -9.37 -10.01 -10.99
C THR A 76 -10.43 -9.97 -12.07
N VAL A 77 -11.30 -10.98 -12.11
CA VAL A 77 -12.38 -11.07 -13.11
C VAL A 77 -13.39 -9.94 -12.93
N ARG A 78 -13.76 -9.64 -11.69
CA ARG A 78 -14.69 -8.57 -11.35
C ARG A 78 -14.15 -7.21 -11.75
N ASN A 79 -12.85 -6.95 -11.54
CA ASN A 79 -12.22 -5.72 -11.99
C ASN A 79 -12.24 -5.60 -13.52
N ALA A 80 -11.91 -6.67 -14.25
CA ALA A 80 -11.99 -6.67 -15.70
C ALA A 80 -13.41 -6.39 -16.21
N LEU A 81 -14.44 -7.01 -15.59
CA LEU A 81 -15.84 -6.74 -15.93
C LEU A 81 -16.28 -5.31 -15.57
N LEU A 82 -15.73 -4.70 -14.51
CA LEU A 82 -15.99 -3.30 -14.21
C LEU A 82 -15.35 -2.36 -15.24
N GLU A 83 -14.13 -2.67 -15.70
CA GLU A 83 -13.43 -1.89 -16.73
C GLU A 83 -14.10 -1.98 -18.10
N THR A 84 -14.76 -3.10 -18.40
CA THR A 84 -15.45 -3.33 -19.68
C THR A 84 -16.96 -3.11 -19.62
N GLU A 85 -17.46 -2.39 -18.62
CA GLU A 85 -18.88 -2.05 -18.45
C GLU A 85 -19.82 -3.28 -18.38
N GLY A 86 -19.28 -4.43 -17.94
CA GLY A 86 -20.00 -5.70 -17.85
C GLY A 86 -19.98 -6.52 -19.13
N ASP A 87 -19.23 -6.12 -20.16
CA ASP A 87 -19.07 -6.90 -21.39
C ASP A 87 -18.06 -8.05 -21.18
N ALA A 88 -18.58 -9.27 -21.11
CA ALA A 88 -17.80 -10.49 -20.92
C ALA A 88 -16.80 -10.77 -22.04
N ARG A 89 -17.12 -10.44 -23.30
CA ARG A 89 -16.20 -10.68 -24.43
C ARG A 89 -15.02 -9.73 -24.39
N LYS A 90 -15.28 -8.45 -24.07
CA LYS A 90 -14.23 -7.46 -23.85
C LYS A 90 -13.39 -7.82 -22.62
N ALA A 91 -14.00 -8.26 -21.52
CA ALA A 91 -13.29 -8.67 -20.32
C ALA A 91 -12.37 -9.88 -20.60
N LEU A 92 -12.86 -10.88 -21.33
CA LEU A 92 -12.04 -12.02 -21.76
C LEU A 92 -10.86 -11.57 -22.61
N ARG A 93 -11.09 -10.72 -23.62
CA ARG A 93 -10.02 -10.17 -24.48
C ARG A 93 -8.98 -9.39 -23.68
N LEU A 94 -9.43 -8.59 -22.72
CA LEU A 94 -8.56 -7.84 -21.80
C LEU A 94 -7.70 -8.79 -20.96
N LEU A 95 -8.31 -9.82 -20.36
CA LEU A 95 -7.63 -10.78 -19.49
C LEU A 95 -6.63 -11.66 -20.23
N ILE A 96 -6.89 -12.00 -21.50
CA ILE A 96 -5.97 -12.78 -22.34
C ILE A 96 -4.97 -11.90 -23.13
N GLY A 97 -5.03 -10.57 -22.97
CA GLY A 97 -4.10 -9.63 -23.61
C GLY A 97 -4.33 -9.41 -25.12
N ILE A 98 -5.50 -9.76 -25.65
CA ILE A 98 -5.87 -9.49 -27.05
C ILE A 98 -6.56 -8.13 -27.13
N ASN A 99 -5.76 -7.08 -27.25
CA ASN A 99 -6.23 -5.73 -27.52
C ASN A 99 -6.44 -5.57 -29.04
N ASN A 100 -7.64 -5.18 -29.45
CA ASN A 100 -7.98 -4.94 -30.86
C ASN A 100 -8.60 -3.56 -31.02
#